data_AF-A0A4Z0L7N8-F1
#
_entry.id   AF-A0A4Z0L7N8-F1
#
_cell.length_a   1.000
_cell.length_b   1.000
_cell.length_c   1.000
_cell.angle_alpha   90.00
_cell.angle_beta   90.00
_cell.angle_gamma   90.00
#
_symmetry.space_group_name_H-M   'P 1'
#
loop_
_entity.id
_entity.type
_entity.pdbx_description
1 polymer ?
#
loop_
_entity_poly.entity_id
_entity_poly.type
_entity_poly.pdbx_seq_one_letter_code
_entity_poly.pdbx_strand_id
1 'polypeptide(L)' 'MTKVIIVNINSELKEKLKENIHFLEFEPTQLNQYLEEGWVIRSVEFVAPSDSLFSFSAVYVIGK' A
#
# COMPACT_ATOMS: atom_id res chain seq x y z
N MET A 1 -18.99 -7.21 -7.68
CA MET A 1 -18.67 -5.76 -7.76
C MET A 1 -17.17 -5.57 -7.57
N THR A 2 -16.56 -4.54 -8.19
CA THR A 2 -15.12 -4.25 -8.09
C THR A 2 -14.88 -2.91 -7.40
N LYS A 3 -13.87 -2.82 -6.53
CA LYS A 3 -13.41 -1.57 -5.90
C LYS A 3 -11.90 -1.44 -6.02
N VAL A 4 -11.41 -0.20 -5.98
CA VAL A 4 -9.99 0.14 -6.00
C VAL A 4 -9.65 0.88 -4.71
N ILE A 5 -8.60 0.43 -4.02
CA ILE A 5 -8.07 1.06 -2.82
C ILE A 5 -6.64 1.48 -3.10
N ILE A 6 -6.32 2.75 -2.86
CA ILE A 6 -4.99 3.30 -3.06
C ILE A 6 -4.41 3.66 -1.70
N VAL A 7 -3.32 3.02 -1.34
CA VAL A 7 -2.56 3.33 -0.13
C VAL A 7 -1.32 4.10 -0.55
N ASN A 8 -1.20 5.36 -0.10
CA ASN A 8 -0.03 6.19 -0.37
C ASN A 8 0.99 6.02 0.74
N ILE A 9 2.19 5.58 0.38
CA ILE A 9 3.31 5.42 1.30
C ILE A 9 4.30 6.55 1.01
N ASN A 10 4.45 7.48 1.95
CA ASN A 10 5.36 8.63 1.85
C ASN A 10 6.38 8.66 2.99
N SER A 11 7.54 9.26 2.71
CA SER A 11 8.80 9.19 3.44
C SER A 11 8.89 10.02 4.73
N GLU A 12 7.85 10.09 5.56
CA GLU A 12 8.13 10.32 7.00
C GLU A 12 8.97 9.14 7.58
N LEU A 13 9.03 8.03 6.85
CA LEU A 13 9.93 6.89 7.02
C LEU A 13 11.40 7.14 6.60
N LYS A 14 11.75 8.38 6.21
CA LYS A 14 13.13 8.84 5.88
C LYS A 14 14.17 8.47 6.95
N GLU A 15 13.76 8.45 8.22
CA GLU A 15 14.67 8.15 9.32
C GLU A 15 14.97 6.65 9.43
N LYS A 16 13.98 5.78 9.22
CA LYS A 16 14.19 4.32 9.32
C LYS A 16 15.03 3.76 8.17
N LEU A 17 14.91 4.32 6.97
CA LEU A 17 15.73 3.94 5.82
C LEU A 17 17.21 4.37 5.98
N LYS A 18 17.49 5.42 6.76
CA LYS A 18 18.87 5.77 7.16
C LYS A 18 19.50 4.71 8.08
N GLU A 19 18.68 3.90 8.75
CA GLU A 19 19.12 2.89 9.72
C GLU A 19 19.29 1.48 9.09
N ASN A 20 19.42 1.36 7.76
CA ASN A 20 19.50 0.07 7.05
C ASN A 20 18.23 -0.81 7.20
N ILE A 21 17.10 -0.24 7.59
CA ILE A 21 15.83 -0.97 7.64
C ILE A 21 15.23 -1.00 6.23
N HIS A 22 15.42 -2.13 5.54
CA HIS A 22 14.90 -2.37 4.19
C HIS A 22 13.44 -2.85 4.17
N PHE A 23 12.84 -3.08 5.35
CA PHE A 23 11.49 -3.60 5.48
C PHE A 23 10.54 -2.52 6.00
N LEU A 24 9.45 -2.32 5.27
CA LEU A 24 8.39 -1.42 5.65
C LEU A 24 7.13 -2.22 5.96
N GLU A 25 6.67 -2.13 7.20
CA GLU A 25 5.39 -2.70 7.64
C GLU A 25 4.38 -1.57 7.84
N PHE A 26 3.19 -1.72 7.28
CA PHE A 26 2.07 -0.81 7.48
C PHE A 26 0.75 -1.59 7.46
N GLU A 27 -0.24 -1.09 8.17
CA GLU A 27 -1.58 -1.69 8.24
C GLU A 27 -2.61 -0.79 7.56
N PRO A 28 -3.08 -1.12 6.34
CA PRO A 28 -4.08 -0.32 5.65
C PRO A 28 -5.48 -0.59 6.22
N THR A 29 -5.93 0.26 7.15
CA THR A 29 -7.22 0.13 7.86
C THR A 29 -8.42 -0.11 6.92
N GLN A 30 -8.51 0.66 5.84
CA GLN A 30 -9.63 0.54 4.90
C GLN A 30 -9.60 -0.78 4.12
N LEU A 31 -8.42 -1.27 3.73
CA LEU A 31 -8.30 -2.56 3.06
C LEU A 31 -8.72 -3.68 4.03
N ASN A 32 -8.23 -3.65 5.26
CA ASN A 32 -8.54 -4.66 6.28
C ASN A 32 -10.05 -4.76 6.54
N GLN A 33 -10.75 -3.63 6.65
CA GLN A 33 -12.21 -3.60 6.79
C GLN A 33 -12.92 -4.34 5.64
N TYR A 34 -12.51 -4.10 4.39
CA TYR A 34 -13.10 -4.81 3.26
C TYR A 34 -12.76 -6.31 3.24
N LEU A 35 -11.55 -6.70 3.66
CA LEU A 35 -11.20 -8.11 3.77
C LEU A 35 -12.03 -8.82 4.84
N GLU A 36 -12.27 -8.18 5.98
CA GLU A 36 -13.17 -8.69 7.04
C GLU A 36 -14.62 -8.82 6.57
N GLU A 37 -15.09 -7.90 5.72
CA GLU A 37 -16.39 -7.99 5.07
C GLU A 37 -16.48 -9.10 3.99
N GLY A 38 -15.40 -9.84 3.75
CA GLY A 38 -15.35 -10.95 2.77
C GLY A 38 -15.07 -10.53 1.34
N TRP A 39 -14.50 -9.33 1.11
CA TRP A 39 -13.94 -8.97 -0.19
C TRP A 39 -12.60 -9.67 -0.40
N VAL A 40 -12.27 -9.98 -1.65
CA VAL A 40 -11.01 -10.64 -2.01
C VAL A 40 -10.12 -9.73 -2.85
N ILE A 41 -8.82 -9.76 -2.59
CA ILE A 41 -7.81 -9.09 -3.42
C ILE A 41 -7.72 -9.84 -4.74
N ARG A 42 -7.90 -9.13 -5.85
CA ARG A 42 -7.79 -9.66 -7.22
C ARG A 42 -6.45 -9.32 -7.86
N SER A 43 -5.95 -8.11 -7.62
CA SER A 43 -4.62 -7.69 -8.06
C SER A 43 -4.06 -6.62 -7.12
N VAL A 44 -2.73 -6.51 -7.14
CA VAL A 44 -1.97 -5.49 -6.43
C VAL A 44 -0.95 -4.90 -7.39
N GLU A 45 -0.91 -3.58 -7.48
CA GLU A 45 0.07 -2.85 -8.29
C GLU A 45 0.81 -1.83 -7.43
N PHE A 46 2.10 -1.65 -7.70
CA PHE A 46 2.92 -0.65 -7.03
C PHE A 46 3.29 0.44 -8.02
N VAL A 47 2.90 1.68 -7.71
CA VAL A 47 3.17 2.86 -8.55
C VAL A 47 4.11 3.77 -7.79
N ALA A 48 5.34 3.90 -8.27
CA ALA A 48 6.31 4.86 -7.74
C ALA A 48 6.39 6.08 -8.69
N PRO A 49 6.48 7.31 -8.17
CA PRO A 49 6.88 8.46 -8.98
C PRO A 49 8.30 8.22 -9.51
N SER A 50 8.56 8.59 -10.77
CA SER A 50 9.88 8.43 -11.41
C SER A 50 11.04 9.04 -10.61
N ASP A 51 10.76 10.06 -9.79
CA ASP A 51 11.76 10.86 -9.09
C ASP A 51 11.81 10.58 -7.57
N SER A 52 11.16 9.51 -7.07
CA SER A 52 11.21 9.15 -5.64
C SER A 52 11.54 7.68 -5.43
N LEU A 53 12.70 7.42 -4.80
CA LEU A 53 13.09 6.09 -4.32
C LEU A 53 12.32 5.66 -3.05
N PHE A 54 11.58 6.59 -2.43
CA PHE A 54 11.05 6.42 -1.06
C PHE A 54 9.57 6.75 -0.94
N SER A 55 8.88 6.85 -2.07
CA SER A 55 7.44 7.08 -2.10
C SER A 55 6.84 6.19 -3.17
N PHE A 56 5.80 5.47 -2.81
CA PHE A 56 5.06 4.65 -3.75
C PHE A 56 3.62 4.51 -3.27
N SER A 57 2.74 4.19 -4.20
CA SER A 57 1.36 3.84 -3.92
C SER A 57 1.17 2.35 -4.14
N ALA A 58 0.57 1.67 -3.16
CA ALA A 58 0.06 0.32 -3.35
C ALA A 58 -1.42 0.41 -3.76
N VAL A 59 -1.74 -0.11 -4.94
CA VAL A 59 -3.07 -0.10 -5.53
C VAL A 59 -3.65 -1.50 -5.42
N TYR A 60 -4.69 -1.67 -4.61
CA TYR A 60 -5.39 -2.93 -4.42
C TYR A 60 -6.69 -2.90 -5.21
N VAL A 61 -6.85 -3.85 -6.12
CA VAL A 61 -8.14 -4.12 -6.77
C VAL A 61 -8.80 -5.25 -6.01
N ILE A 62 -9.95 -4.97 -5.40
CA ILE A 62 -10.73 -5.93 -4.63
C ILE A 62 -12.07 -6.23 -5.30
N GLY A 63 -12.62 -7.42 -5.05
CA GLY A 63 -13.94 -7.78 -5.55
C GLY A 63 -14.75 -8.65 -4.59
N LYS A 64 -16.07 -8.60 -4.77
CA LYS A 64 -17.06 -9.40 -4.04
C LYS A 64 -18.17 -9.85 -4.99
#